data_AF-A0A3D2FP15-F1
#
_entry.id   AF-A0A3D2FP15-F1
#
_cell.length_a   1.000
_cell.length_b   1.000
_cell.length_c   1.000
_cell.angle_alpha   90.00
_cell.angle_beta   90.00
_cell.angle_gamma   90.00
#
_symmetry.space_group_name_H-M   'P 1'
#
loop_
_entity.id
_entity.type
_entity.pdbx_description
1 polymer ?
#
loop_
_entity_poly.entity_id
_entity_poly.type
_entity_poly.pdbx_seq_one_letter_code
_entity_poly.pdbx_strand_id
1 'polypeptide(L)'
;MYWGLSLRFLIAGAIFWGLYYYKSERIVLTSKLRSVYIMFALFNFTIGYFLTYWATQYIYSNLGAILWSLFPISVAGMAHLFLPDDRMNLRKSFSMAVGLAGTILLLYNGESLGEGKVFMGIMAILIAVFLAAWPNVYMKMGNHKMNAYHLNAVGMT
;
A
#
# COMPACT_ATOMS: atom_id res chain seq x y z
N MET A 1 -12.05 19.46 -0.75
CA MET A 1 -11.26 18.32 -1.24
C MET A 1 -10.81 17.38 -0.10
N TYR A 2 -10.32 17.88 1.05
CA TYR A 2 -9.89 17.05 2.20
C TYR A 2 -10.99 16.43 3.09
N TRP A 3 -12.22 16.95 3.03
CA TRP A 3 -13.34 16.51 3.89
C TRP A 3 -13.74 15.04 3.71
N GLY A 4 -13.66 14.51 2.50
CA GLY A 4 -14.02 13.12 2.22
C GLY A 4 -13.06 12.11 2.82
N LEU A 5 -11.77 12.46 2.92
CA LEU A 5 -10.75 11.60 3.53
C LEU A 5 -11.00 11.49 5.04
N SER A 6 -11.13 12.65 5.70
CA SER A 6 -11.38 12.71 7.15
C SER A 6 -12.68 12.02 7.54
N LEU A 7 -13.74 12.15 6.73
CA LEU A 7 -15.02 11.48 7.00
C LEU A 7 -14.91 9.96 6.86
N ARG A 8 -14.18 9.46 5.85
CA ARG A 8 -13.99 8.02 5.65
C ARG A 8 -13.19 7.39 6.80
N PHE A 9 -12.15 8.08 7.29
CA PHE A 9 -11.38 7.66 8.46
C PHE A 9 -12.21 7.74 9.76
N LEU A 10 -13.03 8.78 9.94
CA LEU A 10 -13.95 8.89 11.09
C LEU A 10 -14.99 7.76 11.12
N ILE A 11 -15.60 7.47 9.97
CA ILE A 11 -16.60 6.39 9.84
C ILE A 11 -15.93 5.04 10.09
N ALA A 12 -14.74 4.80 9.53
CA ALA A 12 -14.01 3.57 9.77
C ALA A 12 -13.65 3.42 11.26
N GLY A 13 -13.09 4.46 11.90
CA GLY A 13 -12.80 4.48 13.33
C GLY A 13 -14.03 4.17 14.20
N ALA A 14 -15.18 4.76 13.89
CA ALA A 14 -16.44 4.50 14.58
C ALA A 14 -16.95 3.05 14.41
N ILE A 15 -16.88 2.50 13.19
CA ILE A 15 -17.28 1.11 12.91
C ILE A 15 -16.39 0.13 13.68
N PHE A 16 -15.09 0.38 13.74
CA PHE A 16 -14.18 -0.50 14.47
C PHE A 16 -14.32 -0.43 15.97
N TRP A 17 -14.59 0.75 16.52
CA TRP A 17 -14.92 0.85 17.94
C TRP A 17 -16.23 0.11 18.24
N GLY A 18 -17.23 0.23 17.36
CA GLY A 18 -18.47 -0.55 17.46
C GLY A 18 -18.23 -2.07 17.40
N LEU A 19 -17.38 -2.54 16.47
CA LEU A 19 -17.02 -3.95 16.35
C LEU A 19 -16.19 -4.46 17.54
N TYR A 20 -15.31 -3.62 18.11
CA TYR A 20 -14.56 -3.94 19.33
C TYR A 20 -15.48 -4.17 20.52
N TYR A 21 -16.53 -3.36 20.67
CA TYR A 21 -17.52 -3.56 21.72
C TYR A 21 -18.46 -4.75 21.45
N TYR A 22 -18.73 -5.09 20.18
CA TYR A 22 -19.68 -6.15 19.82
C TYR A 22 -19.05 -7.55 19.74
N LYS A 23 -17.78 -7.67 19.34
CA LYS A 23 -17.05 -8.95 19.37
C LYS A 23 -16.26 -9.08 20.67
N SER A 24 -16.79 -9.88 21.59
CA SER A 24 -16.12 -10.32 22.83
C SER A 24 -14.91 -11.26 22.61
N GLU A 25 -14.28 -11.22 21.42
CA GLU A 25 -12.95 -11.81 21.24
C GLU A 25 -11.95 -10.83 21.83
N ARG A 26 -11.43 -11.15 23.02
CA ARG A 26 -10.32 -10.40 23.62
C ARG A 26 -9.17 -10.36 22.63
N ILE A 27 -9.04 -9.27 21.90
CA ILE A 27 -7.92 -9.02 21.00
C ILE A 27 -6.68 -8.96 21.90
N VAL A 28 -5.97 -10.06 22.03
CA VAL A 28 -4.68 -10.09 22.71
C VAL A 28 -3.71 -9.36 21.80
N LEU A 29 -3.65 -8.02 21.93
CA LEU A 29 -2.71 -7.14 21.26
C LEU A 29 -1.31 -7.39 21.81
N THR A 30 -0.72 -8.50 21.41
CA THR A 30 0.70 -8.77 21.64
C THR A 30 1.51 -7.59 21.11
N SER A 31 2.55 -7.17 21.83
CA SER A 31 3.37 -5.99 21.48
C SER A 31 3.83 -5.98 20.01
N LYS A 32 4.06 -7.17 19.45
CA LYS A 32 4.46 -7.38 18.05
C LYS A 32 3.33 -7.11 17.04
N LEU A 33 2.08 -7.45 17.37
CA LEU A 33 0.90 -7.19 16.53
C LEU A 33 0.59 -5.69 16.43
N ARG A 34 0.79 -4.97 17.55
CA ARG A 34 0.66 -3.51 17.62
C ARG A 34 1.66 -2.80 16.70
N SER A 35 2.89 -3.29 16.63
CA SER A 35 3.92 -2.76 15.72
C SER A 35 3.53 -2.93 14.25
N VAL A 36 2.97 -4.08 13.87
CA VAL A 36 2.46 -4.32 12.49
C VAL A 36 1.33 -3.34 12.17
N TYR A 37 0.38 -3.16 13.08
CA TYR A 37 -0.74 -2.24 12.88
C TYR A 37 -0.30 -0.78 12.72
N ILE A 38 0.60 -0.31 13.58
CA ILE A 38 1.16 1.05 13.48
C ILE A 38 1.87 1.25 12.14
N MET A 39 2.65 0.27 11.68
CA MET A 39 3.32 0.34 10.38
C MET A 39 2.33 0.43 9.22
N PHE A 40 1.24 -0.35 9.23
CA PHE A 40 0.20 -0.24 8.21
C PHE A 40 -0.50 1.13 8.25
N ALA A 41 -0.95 1.58 9.42
CA ALA A 41 -1.63 2.86 9.58
C ALA A 41 -0.75 4.05 9.12
N LEU A 42 0.54 4.03 9.48
CA LEU A 42 1.45 5.11 9.13
C LEU A 42 1.84 5.09 7.65
N PHE A 43 2.35 3.96 7.14
CA PHE A 43 2.93 3.90 5.80
C PHE A 43 1.89 3.69 4.70
N ASN A 44 0.91 2.81 4.91
CA ASN A 44 -0.15 2.57 3.92
C ASN A 44 -1.21 3.66 3.96
N PHE A 45 -1.77 3.93 5.15
CA PHE A 45 -2.97 4.74 5.24
C PHE A 45 -2.71 6.24 5.35
N THR A 46 -1.67 6.65 6.07
CA THR A 46 -1.35 8.07 6.22
C THR A 46 -0.49 8.55 5.06
N ILE A 47 0.74 8.05 4.98
CA ILE A 47 1.73 8.53 4.00
C ILE A 47 1.35 8.09 2.59
N GLY A 48 0.96 6.83 2.40
CA GLY A 48 0.58 6.28 1.10
C GLY A 48 -0.58 7.03 0.45
N TYR A 49 -1.69 7.20 1.17
CA TYR A 49 -2.82 7.98 0.65
C TYR A 49 -2.51 9.47 0.50
N PHE A 50 -1.77 10.08 1.44
CA PHE A 50 -1.40 11.49 1.33
C PHE A 50 -0.57 11.76 0.06
N LEU A 51 0.50 10.99 -0.17
CA LEU A 51 1.34 11.11 -1.36
C LEU A 51 0.55 10.81 -2.64
N THR A 52 -0.30 9.78 -2.62
CA THR A 52 -1.13 9.43 -3.78
C THR A 52 -2.09 10.56 -4.12
N TYR A 53 -2.76 11.14 -3.11
CA TYR A 53 -3.72 12.22 -3.31
C TYR A 53 -3.06 13.52 -3.77
N TRP A 54 -1.89 13.82 -3.21
CA TRP A 54 -1.07 14.94 -3.63
C TRP A 54 -0.59 14.76 -5.08
N ALA A 55 -0.19 13.54 -5.46
CA ALA A 55 0.21 13.23 -6.83
C ALA A 55 -0.93 13.44 -7.84
N THR A 56 -2.18 13.09 -7.49
CA THR A 56 -3.35 13.28 -8.37
C THR A 56 -3.61 14.74 -8.76
N GLN A 57 -2.97 15.72 -8.09
CA GLN A 57 -3.01 17.13 -8.50
C GLN A 57 -2.11 17.42 -9.71
N TYR A 58 -1.14 16.55 -9.99
CA TYR A 58 -0.12 16.73 -11.04
C TYR A 58 -0.20 15.68 -12.14
N ILE A 59 -0.82 14.53 -11.85
CA ILE A 59 -0.95 13.42 -12.79
C ILE A 59 -2.40 12.98 -12.91
N TYR A 60 -2.77 12.47 -14.07
CA TYR A 60 -4.08 11.88 -14.27
C TYR A 60 -4.22 10.54 -13.53
N SER A 61 -5.46 10.19 -13.20
CA SER A 61 -5.78 8.96 -12.47
C SER A 61 -5.35 7.68 -13.22
N ASN A 62 -5.27 7.71 -14.55
CA ASN A 62 -4.76 6.58 -15.35
C ASN A 62 -3.29 6.29 -15.00
N LEU A 63 -2.46 7.33 -14.91
CA LEU A 63 -1.05 7.25 -14.57
C LEU A 63 -0.87 6.78 -13.13
N GLY A 64 -1.70 7.29 -12.22
CA GLY A 64 -1.72 6.82 -10.83
C GLY A 64 -1.99 5.32 -10.72
N ALA A 65 -2.98 4.80 -11.47
CA ALA A 65 -3.30 3.38 -11.48
C ALA A 65 -2.16 2.52 -12.07
N ILE A 66 -1.52 3.01 -13.14
CA ILE A 66 -0.35 2.36 -13.77
C ILE A 66 0.80 2.26 -12.76
N LEU A 67 1.13 3.34 -12.07
CA LEU A 67 2.21 3.35 -11.09
C LEU A 67 1.89 2.46 -9.87
N TRP A 68 0.63 2.42 -9.41
CA TRP A 68 0.21 1.52 -8.34
C TRP A 68 0.25 0.03 -8.74
N SER A 69 0.21 -0.30 -10.04
CA SER A 69 0.43 -1.68 -10.50
C SER A 69 1.84 -2.22 -10.19
N LEU A 70 2.80 -1.35 -9.89
CA LEU A 70 4.14 -1.73 -9.43
C LEU A 70 4.16 -2.20 -7.97
N PHE A 71 3.09 -1.97 -7.21
CA PHE A 71 2.99 -2.39 -5.81
C PHE A 71 3.29 -3.89 -5.55
N PRO A 72 2.66 -4.85 -6.24
CA PRO A 72 3.00 -6.27 -6.08
C PRO A 72 4.47 -6.58 -6.42
N ILE A 73 5.05 -5.87 -7.39
CA ILE A 73 6.46 -6.02 -7.77
C ILE A 73 7.36 -5.54 -6.62
N SER A 74 7.07 -4.36 -6.05
CA SER A 74 7.79 -3.81 -4.90
C SER A 74 7.70 -4.73 -3.68
N VAL A 75 6.50 -5.25 -3.37
CA VAL A 75 6.30 -6.22 -2.28
C VAL A 75 7.12 -7.48 -2.51
N ALA A 76 7.09 -8.04 -3.72
CA ALA A 76 7.83 -9.27 -4.04
C ALA A 76 9.35 -9.05 -4.04
N GLY A 77 9.83 -7.90 -4.51
CA GLY A 77 11.25 -7.54 -4.49
C GLY A 77 11.76 -7.34 -3.07
N MET A 78 11.02 -6.59 -2.24
CA MET A 78 11.34 -6.44 -0.83
C MET A 78 11.24 -7.77 -0.07
N ALA A 79 10.23 -8.61 -0.37
CA ALA A 79 10.13 -9.91 0.27
C ALA A 79 11.35 -10.80 -0.03
N HIS A 80 11.85 -10.78 -1.27
CA HIS A 80 13.06 -11.53 -1.60
C HIS A 80 14.31 -11.07 -0.83
N LEU A 81 14.46 -9.74 -0.62
CA LEU A 81 15.61 -9.20 0.11
C LEU A 81 15.56 -9.47 1.61
N PHE A 82 14.36 -9.50 2.20
CA PHE A 82 14.17 -9.56 3.65
C PHE A 82 13.67 -10.92 4.18
N LEU A 83 13.15 -11.82 3.33
CA LEU A 83 12.76 -13.18 3.73
C LEU A 83 13.81 -14.20 3.23
N PRO A 84 14.57 -14.84 4.14
CA PRO A 84 15.60 -15.81 3.78
C PRO A 84 15.09 -17.02 2.97
N ASP A 85 13.83 -17.41 3.18
CA ASP A 85 13.21 -18.57 2.52
C ASP A 85 12.54 -18.24 1.18
N ASP A 86 12.42 -16.96 0.79
CA ASP A 86 11.76 -16.60 -0.46
C ASP A 86 12.73 -16.60 -1.64
N ARG A 87 13.06 -17.79 -2.14
CA ARG A 87 13.96 -17.96 -3.29
C ARG A 87 13.34 -17.32 -4.54
N MET A 88 14.07 -16.37 -5.15
CA MET A 88 13.70 -15.78 -6.45
C MET A 88 13.64 -16.87 -7.51
N ASN A 89 12.43 -17.26 -7.90
CA ASN A 89 12.22 -18.16 -9.02
C ASN A 89 12.23 -17.33 -10.31
N LEU A 90 12.77 -17.88 -11.41
CA LEU A 90 12.74 -17.29 -12.75
C LEU A 90 11.34 -16.79 -13.15
N ARG A 91 10.28 -17.50 -12.71
CA ARG A 91 8.88 -17.06 -12.89
C ARG A 91 8.57 -15.71 -12.21
N LYS A 92 9.07 -15.47 -11.00
CA LYS A 92 8.87 -14.20 -10.26
C LYS A 92 9.61 -13.07 -10.98
N SER A 93 10.87 -13.26 -11.35
CA SER A 93 11.64 -12.28 -12.11
C SER A 93 10.99 -11.95 -13.45
N PHE A 94 10.48 -12.96 -14.17
CA PHE A 94 9.76 -12.74 -15.42
C PHE A 94 8.47 -11.93 -15.19
N SER A 95 7.68 -12.26 -14.17
CA SER A 95 6.47 -11.50 -13.84
C SER A 95 6.76 -10.03 -13.45
N MET A 96 7.88 -9.77 -12.77
CA MET A 96 8.33 -8.41 -12.47
C MET A 96 8.75 -7.66 -13.72
N ALA A 97 9.50 -8.31 -14.61
CA ALA A 97 9.93 -7.72 -15.88
C ALA A 97 8.72 -7.39 -16.78
N VAL A 98 7.73 -8.28 -16.86
CA VAL A 98 6.49 -8.04 -17.61
C VAL A 98 5.69 -6.89 -17.00
N GLY A 99 5.57 -6.81 -15.67
CA GLY A 99 4.90 -5.70 -15.00
C GLY A 99 5.58 -4.36 -15.26
N LEU A 100 6.92 -4.31 -15.14
CA LEU A 100 7.73 -3.14 -15.48
C LEU A 100 7.56 -2.72 -16.95
N ALA A 101 7.63 -3.68 -17.87
CA ALA A 101 7.45 -3.42 -19.30
C ALA A 101 6.04 -2.87 -19.60
N GLY A 102 5.00 -3.44 -18.98
CA GLY A 102 3.62 -2.95 -19.08
C GLY A 102 3.48 -1.51 -18.57
N THR A 103 4.08 -1.19 -17.42
CA THR A 103 4.10 0.18 -16.88
C THR A 103 4.79 1.16 -17.84
N ILE A 104 5.96 0.78 -18.40
CA ILE A 104 6.71 1.62 -19.35
C ILE A 104 5.91 1.84 -20.65
N LEU A 105 5.26 0.80 -21.16
CA LEU A 105 4.45 0.89 -22.38
C LEU A 105 3.23 1.79 -22.19
N LEU A 106 2.61 1.73 -21.01
CA LEU A 106 1.49 2.60 -20.64
C LEU A 106 1.93 4.06 -20.44
N LEU A 107 3.13 4.29 -19.90
CA LEU A 107 3.76 5.62 -19.81
C LEU A 107 4.06 6.22 -21.18
N TYR A 108 4.56 5.40 -22.12
CA TYR A 108 4.95 5.84 -23.46
C TYR A 108 3.75 6.24 -24.35
N ASN A 109 2.61 5.55 -24.20
CA ASN A 109 1.40 5.81 -25.00
C ASN A 109 0.48 6.90 -24.42
N GLY A 110 0.82 7.48 -23.27
CA GLY A 110 -0.01 8.51 -22.63
C GLY A 110 0.17 9.88 -23.28
N GLU A 111 -0.67 10.22 -24.26
CA GLU A 111 -0.81 11.61 -24.71
C GLU A 111 -1.41 12.44 -23.57
N SER A 112 -0.65 13.43 -23.08
CA SER A 112 -0.89 14.18 -21.83
C SER A 112 -0.89 13.29 -20.58
N LEU A 113 0.27 13.19 -19.91
CA LEU A 113 0.43 12.46 -18.65
C LEU A 113 -0.02 13.27 -17.40
N GLY A 114 -0.44 14.51 -17.62
CA GLY A 114 -0.86 15.46 -16.59
C GLY A 114 -0.50 16.89 -16.97
N GLU A 115 -0.81 17.82 -16.07
CA GLU A 115 -0.54 19.25 -16.26
C GLU A 115 0.48 19.74 -15.22
N GLY A 116 1.46 20.52 -15.67
CA GLY A 116 2.48 21.11 -14.79
C GLY A 116 3.56 20.11 -14.32
N LYS A 117 3.68 19.89 -13.00
CA LYS A 117 4.81 19.18 -12.35
C LYS A 117 4.65 17.66 -12.34
N VAL A 118 4.40 17.06 -13.50
CA VAL A 118 4.13 15.61 -13.67
C VAL A 118 5.20 14.72 -13.02
N PHE A 119 6.49 15.07 -13.17
CA PHE A 119 7.60 14.31 -12.57
C PHE A 119 7.49 14.17 -11.06
N MET A 120 7.04 15.23 -10.36
CA MET A 120 6.86 15.19 -8.90
C MET A 120 5.72 14.26 -8.51
N GLY A 121 4.62 14.24 -9.26
CA GLY A 121 3.52 13.31 -9.01
C GLY A 121 3.92 11.85 -9.24
N ILE A 122 4.70 11.57 -10.29
CA ILE A 122 5.25 10.22 -10.53
C ILE A 122 6.13 9.78 -9.35
N MET A 123 7.08 10.63 -8.92
CA MET A 123 7.96 10.33 -7.79
C MET A 123 7.18 10.11 -6.49
N ALA A 124 6.17 10.93 -6.23
CA ALA A 124 5.32 10.78 -5.05
C ALA A 124 4.61 9.42 -5.03
N ILE A 125 4.08 8.94 -6.15
CA ILE A 125 3.44 7.60 -6.18
C ILE A 125 4.47 6.49 -6.07
N LEU A 126 5.64 6.59 -6.72
CA LEU A 126 6.68 5.56 -6.57
C LEU A 126 7.13 5.41 -5.12
N ILE A 127 7.30 6.55 -4.41
CA ILE A 127 7.62 6.55 -2.98
C ILE A 127 6.46 5.93 -2.17
N ALA A 128 5.21 6.31 -2.46
CA ALA A 128 4.04 5.76 -1.78
C ALA A 128 3.95 4.24 -1.94
N VAL A 129 4.13 3.74 -3.16
CA VAL A 129 4.11 2.32 -3.50
C VAL A 129 5.22 1.56 -2.77
N PHE A 130 6.44 2.12 -2.74
CA PHE A 130 7.57 1.51 -2.05
C PHE A 130 7.36 1.46 -0.53
N LEU A 131 6.90 2.56 0.08
CA LEU A 131 6.60 2.62 1.51
C LEU A 131 5.45 1.68 1.89
N ALA A 132 4.43 1.57 1.04
CA ALA A 132 3.31 0.67 1.27
C ALA A 132 3.72 -0.81 1.22
N ALA A 133 4.80 -1.14 0.51
CA ALA A 133 5.29 -2.51 0.39
C ALA A 133 5.92 -3.03 1.69
N TRP A 134 6.54 -2.15 2.50
CA TRP A 134 7.25 -2.54 3.72
C TRP A 134 6.37 -3.23 4.78
N PRO A 135 5.22 -2.67 5.20
CA PRO A 135 4.34 -3.34 6.17
C PRO A 135 3.89 -4.73 5.72
N ASN A 136 3.69 -4.91 4.41
CA ASN A 136 3.29 -6.20 3.82
C ASN A 136 4.39 -7.26 3.95
N VAL A 137 5.65 -6.87 3.77
CA VAL A 137 6.79 -7.76 3.96
C VAL A 137 7.05 -8.02 5.44
N TYR A 138 6.98 -6.99 6.28
CA TYR A 138 7.15 -7.11 7.73
C TYR A 138 6.14 -8.07 8.37
N MET A 139 4.88 -8.03 7.91
CA MET A 139 3.87 -9.00 8.34
C MET A 139 4.25 -10.44 7.95
N LYS A 140 4.79 -10.65 6.75
CA LYS A 140 5.20 -11.99 6.29
C LYS A 140 6.42 -12.52 7.04
N MET A 141 7.39 -11.67 7.40
CA MET A 141 8.53 -12.07 8.24
C MET A 141 8.12 -12.62 9.61
N GLY A 142 6.96 -12.20 10.12
CA GLY A 142 6.45 -12.69 11.40
C GLY A 142 5.97 -14.15 11.39
N ASN A 143 5.73 -14.80 10.24
CA ASN A 143 5.02 -16.10 10.18
C ASN A 143 3.65 -16.10 10.88
N HIS A 144 3.03 -14.93 11.06
CA HIS A 144 1.71 -14.86 11.69
C HIS A 144 0.64 -15.11 10.62
N LYS A 145 -0.13 -16.19 10.76
CA LYS A 145 -1.42 -16.35 10.07
C LYS A 145 -2.40 -15.32 10.64
N MET A 146 -2.28 -14.07 10.20
CA MET A 146 -3.24 -13.03 10.55
C MET A 146 -4.49 -13.16 9.68
N ASN A 147 -5.65 -13.18 10.32
CA ASN A 147 -6.92 -13.21 9.62
C ASN A 147 -7.08 -11.90 8.84
N ALA A 148 -7.19 -11.96 7.51
CA ALA A 148 -7.14 -10.79 6.62
C ALA A 148 -8.19 -9.71 6.97
N TYR A 149 -9.31 -10.13 7.57
CA TYR A 149 -10.36 -9.25 8.09
C TYR A 149 -9.85 -8.29 9.18
N HIS A 150 -8.93 -8.71 10.05
CA HIS A 150 -8.42 -7.89 11.15
C HIS A 150 -7.33 -6.90 10.69
N LEU A 151 -6.57 -7.24 9.65
CA LEU A 151 -5.54 -6.35 9.11
C LEU A 151 -6.14 -5.16 8.38
N ASN A 152 -7.11 -5.41 7.50
CA ASN A 152 -7.85 -4.35 6.83
C ASN A 152 -8.67 -3.53 7.84
N ALA A 153 -9.10 -4.16 8.93
CA ALA A 153 -9.83 -3.49 9.98
C ALA A 153 -9.01 -2.40 10.68
N VAL A 154 -7.87 -2.77 11.25
CA VAL A 154 -7.02 -1.84 12.00
C VAL A 154 -6.24 -0.90 11.07
N GLY A 155 -6.03 -1.28 9.81
CA GLY A 155 -5.48 -0.36 8.82
C GLY A 155 -6.41 0.82 8.56
N MET A 156 -7.72 0.58 8.56
CA MET A 156 -8.73 1.60 8.24
C MET A 156 -9.19 2.43 9.45
N THR A 157 -8.91 2.02 10.69
CA THR A 157 -9.08 2.85 11.93
C THR A 157 -8.04 3.94 12.04
#